data_AF-A0A8T4MQ22-F1
#
_entry.id   AF-A0A8T4MQ22-F1
#
_cell.length_a   1.000
_cell.length_b   1.000
_cell.length_c   1.000
_cell.angle_alpha   90.00
_cell.angle_beta   90.00
_cell.angle_gamma   90.00
#
_symmetry.space_group_name_H-M   'P 1'
#
loop_
_entity.id
_entity.type
_entity.pdbx_description
1 polymer ?
#
loop_
_entity_poly.entity_id
_entity_poly.type
_entity_poly.pdbx_seq_one_letter_code
_entity_poly.pdbx_strand_id
1 'polypeptide(L)'
;MTVSQIKKIKKIKAYGFANQETFSYLIVNKSSDFYFWLEGFLNQGFNAGISIGKYTETFYSGGKVVRRKRNAVKNIDKHEYYYLNKTRTRRADLFYGKRKVFIFISAPLAVRMKAMEKLENFVTFVKYKGKWKPGRALR
;
A
#
# COMPACT_ATOMS: atom_id res chain seq x y z
N MET A 1 3.52 -30.09 -2.03
CA MET A 1 3.54 -28.75 -1.39
C MET A 1 2.10 -28.28 -1.27
N THR A 2 1.54 -28.32 -0.07
CA THR A 2 0.15 -27.89 0.18
C THR A 2 0.02 -26.39 0.00
N VAL A 3 -0.93 -25.98 -0.84
CA VAL A 3 -1.31 -24.58 -1.06
C VAL A 3 -1.74 -24.02 0.29
N SER A 4 -0.81 -23.30 0.94
CA SER A 4 -1.08 -22.69 2.24
C SER A 4 -2.28 -21.78 2.10
N GLN A 5 -3.27 -21.93 2.97
CA GLN A 5 -4.42 -21.05 3.09
C GLN A 5 -3.99 -19.59 2.89
N ILE A 6 -4.30 -19.00 1.73
CA ILE A 6 -4.05 -17.59 1.48
C ILE A 6 -4.97 -16.85 2.45
N LYS A 7 -4.40 -16.46 3.58
CA LYS A 7 -5.10 -15.68 4.62
C LYS A 7 -5.71 -14.48 3.91
N LYS A 8 -7.05 -14.42 3.84
CA LYS A 8 -7.79 -13.35 3.14
C LYS A 8 -7.22 -12.00 3.56
N ILE A 9 -6.56 -11.30 2.63
CA ILE A 9 -5.92 -10.02 2.91
C ILE A 9 -7.03 -9.06 3.34
N LYS A 10 -6.95 -8.54 4.57
CA LYS A 10 -7.93 -7.56 5.05
C LYS A 10 -7.77 -6.28 4.24
N LYS A 11 -8.90 -5.72 3.79
CA LYS A 11 -8.91 -4.42 3.11
C LYS A 11 -8.43 -3.32 4.06
N ILE A 12 -7.66 -2.37 3.55
CA ILE A 12 -7.22 -1.20 4.32
C ILE A 12 -8.11 0.00 4.03
N LYS A 13 -8.24 0.91 5.00
CA LYS A 13 -8.99 2.15 4.77
C LYS A 13 -8.19 3.11 3.89
N ALA A 14 -8.75 3.47 2.74
CA ALA A 14 -8.23 4.51 1.86
C ALA A 14 -8.99 5.83 2.09
N TYR A 15 -8.25 6.93 2.19
CA TYR A 15 -8.77 8.28 2.46
C TYR A 15 -8.74 9.19 1.24
N GLY A 16 -7.94 8.85 0.24
CA GLY A 16 -7.83 9.60 -1.00
C GLY A 16 -7.03 8.82 -2.00
N PHE A 17 -7.41 8.94 -3.27
CA PHE A 17 -6.66 8.43 -4.40
C PHE A 17 -6.88 9.40 -5.56
N ALA A 18 -5.88 9.54 -6.42
CA ALA A 18 -6.08 10.18 -7.71
C ALA A 18 -5.07 9.66 -8.72
N ASN A 19 -5.38 9.85 -9.99
CA ASN A 19 -4.48 9.65 -11.09
C ASN A 19 -4.21 11.02 -11.74
N GLN A 20 -2.94 11.36 -11.88
CA GLN A 20 -2.42 12.54 -12.55
C GLN A 20 -1.73 12.10 -13.83
N GLU A 21 -1.27 13.04 -14.66
CA GLU A 21 -0.64 12.72 -15.95
C GLU A 21 0.59 11.80 -15.79
N THR A 22 1.44 12.11 -14.82
CA THR A 22 2.74 11.42 -14.64
C THR A 22 2.78 10.47 -13.45
N PHE A 23 1.78 10.47 -12.57
CA PHE A 23 1.76 9.62 -11.38
C PHE A 23 0.34 9.32 -10.90
N SER A 24 0.23 8.36 -9.98
CA SER A 24 -0.97 8.22 -9.15
C SER A 24 -0.57 8.31 -7.68
N TYR A 25 -1.52 8.70 -6.83
CA TYR A 25 -1.31 8.64 -5.39
C TYR A 25 -2.44 7.94 -4.67
N LEU A 26 -2.12 7.44 -3.49
CA LEU A 26 -3.06 6.80 -2.57
C LEU A 26 -2.71 7.16 -1.12
N ILE A 27 -3.72 7.49 -0.33
CA ILE A 27 -3.60 7.77 1.10
C ILE A 27 -4.31 6.67 1.86
N VAL A 28 -3.58 5.89 2.65
CA VAL A 28 -4.15 4.79 3.45
C VAL A 28 -3.86 4.94 4.93
N ASN A 29 -4.67 4.29 5.77
CA ASN A 29 -4.39 4.17 7.20
C ASN A 29 -3.12 3.35 7.45
N LYS A 30 -2.39 3.68 8.52
CA LYS A 30 -1.41 2.77 9.11
C LYS A 30 -2.12 1.78 10.02
N SER A 31 -2.05 0.50 9.68
CA SER A 31 -2.52 -0.61 10.52
C SER A 31 -1.42 -1.65 10.67
N SER A 32 -1.62 -2.60 11.60
CA SER A 32 -0.76 -3.77 11.72
C SER A 32 -0.69 -4.61 10.44
N ASP A 33 -1.71 -4.50 9.58
CA ASP A 33 -1.84 -5.28 8.34
C ASP A 33 -1.31 -4.52 7.12
N PHE A 34 -0.87 -3.27 7.28
CA PHE A 34 -0.44 -2.38 6.20
C PHE A 34 0.57 -3.03 5.25
N TYR A 35 1.59 -3.70 5.79
CA TYR A 35 2.64 -4.29 4.97
C TYR A 35 2.13 -5.46 4.12
N PHE A 36 1.36 -6.38 4.71
CA PHE A 36 0.74 -7.48 3.95
C PHE A 36 -0.20 -6.95 2.86
N TRP A 37 -0.96 -5.92 3.18
CA TRP A 37 -1.80 -5.23 2.23
C TRP A 37 -0.97 -4.63 1.08
N LEU A 38 0.13 -3.94 1.41
CA LEU A 38 1.01 -3.29 0.44
C LEU A 38 1.64 -4.32 -0.51
N GLU A 39 2.14 -5.44 0.03
CA GLU A 39 2.69 -6.54 -0.77
C GLU A 39 1.65 -7.10 -1.75
N GLY A 40 0.44 -7.37 -1.26
CA GLY A 40 -0.66 -7.83 -2.10
C GLY A 40 -1.01 -6.83 -3.20
N PHE A 41 -1.15 -5.56 -2.86
CA PHE A 41 -1.46 -4.49 -3.81
C PHE A 41 -0.35 -4.31 -4.85
N LEU A 42 0.91 -4.24 -4.45
CA LEU A 42 2.02 -4.04 -5.38
C LEU A 42 2.23 -5.26 -6.29
N ASN A 43 2.10 -6.47 -5.77
CA ASN A 43 2.27 -7.68 -6.58
C ASN A 43 1.10 -7.93 -7.52
N GLN A 44 -0.14 -7.79 -7.06
CA GLN A 44 -1.30 -8.06 -7.91
C GLN A 44 -1.65 -6.87 -8.82
N GLY A 45 -1.43 -5.64 -8.35
CA GLY A 45 -1.65 -4.40 -9.08
C GLY A 45 -0.60 -4.16 -10.17
N PHE A 46 0.67 -4.41 -9.86
CA PHE A 46 1.79 -4.03 -10.74
C PHE A 46 2.65 -5.21 -11.23
N ASN A 47 2.38 -6.45 -10.80
CA ASN A 47 3.24 -7.62 -11.04
C ASN A 47 4.69 -7.39 -10.60
N ALA A 48 4.86 -6.72 -9.46
CA ALA A 48 6.16 -6.20 -9.05
C ALA A 48 7.13 -7.26 -8.50
N GLY A 49 6.63 -8.44 -8.07
CA GLY A 49 7.45 -9.47 -7.42
C GLY A 49 8.14 -8.99 -6.13
N ILE A 50 7.58 -7.98 -5.47
CA ILE A 50 8.12 -7.40 -4.26
C ILE A 50 7.81 -8.33 -3.10
N SER A 51 8.85 -8.71 -2.36
CA SER A 51 8.68 -9.25 -1.01
C SER A 51 9.08 -8.20 0.01
N ILE A 52 8.15 -7.86 0.89
CA ILE A 52 8.34 -6.92 2.00
C ILE A 52 9.01 -7.60 3.22
N GLY A 53 9.80 -8.66 3.01
CA GLY A 53 10.35 -9.52 4.06
C GLY A 53 11.03 -8.78 5.21
N LYS A 54 11.60 -7.58 4.96
CA LYS A 54 12.13 -6.66 5.99
C LYS A 54 11.11 -6.22 7.06
N TYR A 55 9.81 -6.42 6.84
CA TYR A 55 8.72 -6.11 7.79
C TYR A 55 8.02 -7.34 8.35
N THR A 56 8.56 -8.53 8.09
CA THR A 56 8.08 -9.78 8.69
C THR A 56 9.20 -10.44 9.45
N GLU A 57 8.99 -10.68 10.75
CA GLU A 57 9.86 -11.56 11.53
C GLU A 57 9.37 -12.99 11.32
N THR A 58 10.29 -13.86 10.90
CA THR A 58 9.99 -15.28 10.76
C THR A 58 10.56 -15.98 11.98
N PHE A 59 9.73 -16.73 12.71
CA PHE A 59 10.20 -17.59 13.78
C PHE A 59 9.55 -18.95 13.74
N TYR A 60 10.26 -19.92 14.29
CA TYR A 60 9.80 -21.29 14.41
C TYR A 60 9.04 -21.45 15.72
N SER A 61 7.81 -21.91 15.65
CA SER A 61 6.99 -22.22 16.82
C SER A 61 6.27 -23.54 16.56
N GLY A 62 6.55 -24.57 17.37
CA GLY A 62 5.89 -25.88 17.26
C GLY A 62 6.03 -26.55 15.88
N GLY A 63 7.22 -26.51 15.28
CA GLY A 63 7.50 -27.13 13.97
C GLY A 63 6.92 -26.37 12.76
N LYS A 64 6.31 -25.19 12.97
CA LYS A 64 5.76 -24.36 11.88
C LYS A 64 6.50 -23.04 11.77
N VAL A 65 6.69 -22.58 10.53
CA VAL A 65 7.21 -21.25 10.21
C VAL A 65 6.09 -20.23 10.41
N VAL A 66 6.21 -19.39 11.43
CA VAL A 66 5.25 -18.32 11.74
C VAL A 66 5.84 -16.98 11.33
N ARG A 67 5.11 -16.22 10.51
CA ARG A 67 5.45 -14.84 10.15
C ARG A 67 4.72 -13.84 11.04
N ARG A 68 5.46 -13.10 11.87
CA ARG A 68 4.95 -11.98 12.70
C ARG A 68 5.23 -10.65 12.03
N LYS A 69 4.27 -9.75 12.11
CA LYS A 69 4.28 -8.44 11.45
C LYS A 69 5.10 -7.45 12.27
N ARG A 70 6.00 -6.71 11.63
CA ARG A 70 6.50 -5.45 12.21
C ARG A 70 5.37 -4.42 12.21
N ASN A 71 5.28 -3.67 13.29
CA ASN A 71 4.20 -2.70 13.47
C ASN A 71 4.48 -1.43 12.65
N ALA A 72 3.78 -1.26 11.53
CA ALA A 72 3.87 -0.07 10.68
C ALA A 72 3.54 1.23 11.43
N VAL A 73 2.77 1.16 12.54
CA VAL A 73 2.42 2.32 13.36
C VAL A 73 3.66 3.02 13.92
N LYS A 74 4.77 2.28 14.14
CA LYS A 74 6.03 2.82 14.67
C LYS A 74 6.83 3.66 13.66
N ASN A 75 6.51 3.57 12.36
CA ASN A 75 7.18 4.38 11.34
C ASN A 75 6.48 5.72 11.20
N ILE A 76 7.18 6.80 11.51
CA ILE A 76 6.73 8.20 11.42
C ILE A 76 7.90 8.98 10.83
N ASP A 77 7.60 9.90 9.90
CA ASP A 77 8.54 10.78 9.19
C ASP A 77 9.67 10.00 8.50
N LYS A 78 9.30 8.86 7.91
CA LYS A 78 10.18 8.01 7.09
C LYS A 78 9.73 8.04 5.64
N HIS A 79 10.71 7.90 4.74
CA HIS A 79 10.50 7.68 3.32
C HIS A 79 11.13 6.34 2.93
N GLU A 80 10.41 5.57 2.13
CA GLU A 80 10.89 4.34 1.52
C GLU A 80 10.42 4.25 0.08
N TYR A 81 11.13 3.50 -0.76
CA TYR A 81 10.70 3.26 -2.13
C TYR A 81 10.86 1.79 -2.55
N TYR A 82 10.10 1.41 -3.57
CA TYR A 82 10.13 0.09 -4.19
C TYR A 82 10.12 0.23 -5.70
N TYR A 83 10.99 -0.50 -6.38
CA TYR A 83 10.90 -0.65 -7.84
C TYR A 83 9.83 -1.67 -8.19
N LEU A 84 8.96 -1.30 -9.13
CA LEU A 84 7.82 -2.12 -9.56
C LEU A 84 8.16 -3.03 -10.76
N ASN A 85 9.38 -2.92 -11.28
CA ASN A 85 9.89 -3.72 -12.38
C ASN A 85 11.41 -3.87 -12.29
N LYS A 86 11.94 -4.89 -12.98
CA LYS A 86 13.38 -5.19 -13.02
C LYS A 86 14.21 -4.04 -13.59
N THR A 87 13.68 -3.31 -14.57
CA THR A 87 14.35 -2.19 -15.23
C THR A 87 14.35 -0.90 -14.40
N ARG A 88 13.73 -0.89 -13.21
CA ARG A 88 13.73 0.24 -12.25
C ARG A 88 13.13 1.54 -12.79
N THR A 89 12.37 1.49 -13.89
CA THR A 89 11.70 2.67 -14.47
C THR A 89 10.34 2.95 -13.83
N ARG A 90 9.82 2.03 -13.01
CA ARG A 90 8.56 2.18 -12.28
C ARG A 90 8.84 2.11 -10.79
N ARG A 91 8.22 3.00 -10.02
CA ARG A 91 8.51 3.14 -8.59
C ARG A 91 7.25 3.44 -7.78
N ALA A 92 7.17 2.86 -6.59
CA ALA A 92 6.26 3.30 -5.54
C ALA A 92 7.07 3.91 -4.38
N ASP A 93 6.76 5.14 -4.03
CA ASP A 93 7.33 5.85 -2.87
C ASP A 93 6.31 5.88 -1.73
N LEU A 94 6.76 5.61 -0.52
CA LEU A 94 5.97 5.57 0.69
C LEU A 94 6.45 6.64 1.67
N PHE A 95 5.55 7.52 2.06
CA PHE A 95 5.79 8.58 3.03
C PHE A 95 4.94 8.32 4.27
N TYR A 96 5.61 8.00 5.39
CA TYR A 96 4.97 7.55 6.62
C TYR A 96 4.61 8.74 7.52
N GLY A 97 3.37 9.22 7.47
CA GLY A 97 2.86 10.20 8.46
C GLY A 97 2.48 9.54 9.79
N LYS A 98 2.03 10.31 10.79
CA LYS A 98 1.68 9.78 12.14
C LYS A 98 0.62 8.68 12.15
N ARG A 99 -0.42 8.76 11.31
CA ARG A 99 -1.54 7.79 11.26
C ARG A 99 -1.81 7.22 9.86
N LYS A 100 -1.20 7.79 8.83
CA LYS A 100 -1.47 7.48 7.42
C LYS A 100 -0.17 7.29 6.68
N VAL A 101 -0.23 6.57 5.56
CA VAL A 101 0.86 6.50 4.58
C VAL A 101 0.36 7.15 3.30
N PHE A 102 1.15 8.09 2.78
CA PHE A 102 0.98 8.60 1.43
C PHE A 102 1.85 7.75 0.50
N ILE A 103 1.23 7.17 -0.52
CA ILE A 103 1.86 6.30 -1.49
C ILE A 103 1.82 7.02 -2.83
N PHE A 104 2.99 7.31 -3.39
CA PHE A 104 3.15 7.90 -4.71
C PHE A 104 3.61 6.82 -5.69
N ILE A 105 3.03 6.78 -6.88
CA ILE A 105 3.27 5.72 -7.86
C ILE A 105 3.63 6.38 -9.19
N SER A 106 4.89 6.21 -9.60
CA SER A 106 5.37 6.59 -10.93
C SER A 106 5.47 5.34 -11.81
N ALA A 107 4.60 5.28 -12.81
CA ALA A 107 4.54 4.21 -13.82
C ALA A 107 3.76 4.71 -15.04
N PRO A 108 3.83 4.07 -16.22
CA PRO A 108 3.01 4.43 -17.38
C PRO A 108 1.50 4.40 -17.07
N LEU A 109 0.72 5.29 -17.69
CA LEU A 109 -0.71 5.47 -17.42
C LEU A 109 -1.50 4.15 -17.48
N ALA A 110 -1.31 3.35 -18.52
CA ALA A 110 -2.00 2.06 -18.68
C ALA A 110 -1.76 1.10 -17.50
N VAL A 111 -0.53 1.10 -16.95
CA VAL A 111 -0.17 0.28 -15.78
C VAL A 111 -0.84 0.83 -14.52
N ARG A 112 -0.84 2.16 -14.35
CA ARG A 112 -1.50 2.80 -13.21
C ARG A 112 -3.01 2.54 -13.23
N MET A 113 -3.67 2.69 -14.36
CA MET A 113 -5.10 2.42 -14.52
C MET A 113 -5.46 0.98 -14.15
N LYS A 114 -4.72 0.00 -14.69
CA LYS A 114 -4.92 -1.42 -14.37
C LYS A 114 -4.73 -1.73 -12.87
N ALA A 115 -3.78 -1.06 -12.22
CA ALA A 115 -3.58 -1.21 -10.79
C ALA A 115 -4.70 -0.55 -9.97
N MET A 116 -5.21 0.60 -10.43
CA MET A 116 -6.31 1.33 -9.79
C MET A 116 -7.64 0.58 -9.90
N GLU A 117 -7.92 -0.10 -11.01
CA GLU A 117 -9.08 -1.01 -11.13
C GLU A 117 -9.07 -2.11 -10.07
N LYS A 118 -7.87 -2.66 -9.79
CA LYS A 118 -7.71 -3.68 -8.76
C LYS A 118 -7.75 -3.12 -7.34
N LEU A 119 -7.64 -1.80 -7.16
CA LEU A 119 -7.55 -1.16 -5.85
C LEU A 119 -8.75 -1.48 -4.96
N GLU A 120 -9.94 -1.61 -5.53
CA GLU A 120 -11.18 -1.95 -4.81
C GLU A 120 -11.11 -3.29 -4.08
N ASN A 121 -10.31 -4.24 -4.58
CA ASN A 121 -10.07 -5.52 -3.92
C ASN A 121 -9.25 -5.37 -2.64
N PHE A 122 -8.49 -4.28 -2.54
CA PHE A 122 -7.53 -4.04 -1.47
C PHE A 122 -7.99 -2.96 -0.50
N VAL A 123 -8.88 -2.05 -0.88
CA VAL A 123 -9.24 -0.90 -0.04
C VAL A 123 -10.72 -0.83 0.28
N THR A 124 -11.02 -0.25 1.44
CA THR A 124 -12.33 0.30 1.77
C THR A 124 -12.21 1.81 1.71
N PHE A 125 -12.90 2.45 0.77
CA PHE A 125 -12.91 3.89 0.67
C PHE A 125 -13.69 4.51 1.83
N VAL A 126 -13.02 5.39 2.57
CA VAL A 126 -13.67 6.17 3.61
C VAL A 126 -14.42 7.30 2.93
N LYS A 127 -15.77 7.23 2.94
CA LYS A 127 -16.60 8.34 2.48
C LYS A 127 -16.23 9.60 3.26
N TYR A 128 -15.90 10.67 2.55
CA TYR A 128 -15.73 11.98 3.16
C TYR A 128 -17.08 12.41 3.74
N LYS A 129 -17.16 12.58 5.06
CA LYS A 129 -18.37 13.05 5.76
C LYS A 129 -18.39 14.57 5.96
N GLY A 130 -17.42 15.30 5.41
CA GLY A 130 -17.39 16.75 5.53
C GLY A 130 -18.35 17.41 4.56
N LYS A 131 -19.03 18.49 5.00
CA LYS A 131 -19.66 19.43 4.08
C LYS A 131 -18.52 20.13 3.33
N TRP A 132 -18.47 19.98 2.00
CA TRP A 132 -17.57 20.79 1.19
C TRP A 132 -17.98 22.26 1.38
N LYS A 133 -17.06 23.06 1.91
CA LYS A 133 -17.21 24.52 1.98
C LYS A 133 -16.34 25.09 0.88
N PRO A 134 -16.88 25.52 -0.26
CA PRO A 134 -16.11 26.32 -1.20
C PRO A 134 -15.65 27.58 -0.48
N GLY A 135 -14.38 27.98 -0.65
CA GLY A 135 -13.98 29.37 -0.39
C GLY A 135 -13.12 29.69 0.84
N ARG A 136 -12.46 28.74 1.50
CA ARG A 136 -11.25 29.11 2.28
C ARG A 136 -10.01 28.83 1.44
N ALA A 137 -9.75 29.73 0.48
CA ALA A 137 -8.39 29.98 0.06
C ALA A 137 -7.54 30.21 1.31
N LEU A 138 -6.39 29.55 1.38
CA LEU A 138 -5.36 29.84 2.37
C LEU A 138 -5.09 31.35 2.30
N ARG A 139 -5.52 32.08 3.32
CA ARG A 139 -5.00 33.40 3.67
C ARG A 139 -3.99 33.18 4.78
#